data_AF-A0A1B9NH34-F1
#
_entry.id   AF-A0A1B9NH34-F1
#
_cell.length_a   1.000
_cell.length_b   1.000
_cell.length_c   1.000
_cell.angle_alpha   90.00
_cell.angle_beta   90.00
_cell.angle_gamma   90.00
#
_symmetry.space_group_name_H-M   'P 1'
#
loop_
_entity.id
_entity.type
_entity.pdbx_description
1 polymer ?
#
loop_
_entity_poly.entity_id
_entity_poly.type
_entity_poly.pdbx_seq_one_letter_code
_entity_poly.pdbx_strand_id
1 'polypeptide(L)'
;MSGGRYVDHRAEVLKRLVEIDEVVRRANDQSDLIDQAYLMQLAVIKLSGHVEYCVGRMIAGYLEEHSSHRVLAFSKRQAERITNLNPAKLEQLVGGFDPDWQRALTDFLNTDENRQSLGNLIGARHKLAHGGATRATAPILAEYRKVANATVNLLFDLFLPVNS
;
A
#
# COMPACT_ATOMS: atom_id res chain seq x y z
N MET A 1 0.65 -20.66 -26.75
CA MET A 1 1.68 -19.70 -26.27
C MET A 1 1.00 -18.38 -26.01
N SER A 2 0.52 -18.14 -24.79
CA SER A 2 -0.05 -16.85 -24.40
C SER A 2 1.11 -15.93 -24.02
N GLY A 3 1.44 -14.98 -24.89
CA GLY A 3 2.37 -13.90 -24.60
C GLY A 3 1.79 -13.01 -23.50
N GLY A 4 1.96 -13.42 -22.24
CA GLY A 4 1.78 -12.52 -21.11
C GLY A 4 2.82 -11.42 -21.24
N ARG A 5 2.36 -10.18 -21.37
CA ARG A 5 3.22 -8.99 -21.34
C ARG A 5 4.08 -9.09 -20.07
N TYR A 6 5.40 -9.17 -20.22
CA TYR A 6 6.32 -9.10 -19.08
C TYR A 6 5.96 -7.85 -18.26
N VAL A 7 5.67 -8.04 -16.98
CA VAL A 7 5.39 -6.90 -16.10
C VAL A 7 6.53 -6.74 -15.13
N ASP A 8 7.19 -5.60 -15.22
CA ASP A 8 8.20 -5.21 -14.24
C ASP A 8 7.49 -4.69 -12.99
N HIS A 9 7.25 -5.60 -12.05
CA HIS A 9 6.61 -5.31 -10.77
C HIS A 9 7.39 -4.25 -9.97
N ARG A 10 8.72 -4.20 -10.11
CA ARG A 10 9.56 -3.22 -9.41
C ARG A 10 9.31 -1.81 -9.96
N ALA A 11 9.39 -1.65 -11.28
CA ALA A 11 9.15 -0.37 -11.94
C ALA A 11 7.73 0.17 -11.68
N GLU A 12 6.72 -0.70 -11.59
CA GLU A 12 5.35 -0.28 -11.29
C GLU A 12 5.17 0.26 -9.87
N VAL A 13 5.78 -0.39 -8.86
CA VAL A 13 5.73 0.10 -7.47
C VAL A 13 6.41 1.46 -7.36
N LEU A 14 7.61 1.60 -7.96
CA LEU A 14 8.36 2.85 -7.98
C LEU A 14 7.62 3.99 -8.69
N LYS A 15 7.03 3.71 -9.85
CA LYS A 15 6.20 4.68 -10.57
C LYS A 15 5.02 5.14 -9.71
N ARG A 16 4.38 4.21 -9.00
CA ARG A 16 3.20 4.52 -8.17
C ARG A 16 3.54 5.39 -6.96
N LEU A 17 4.73 5.23 -6.37
CA LEU A 17 5.25 6.09 -5.31
C LEU A 17 5.38 7.56 -5.77
N VAL A 18 5.79 7.79 -7.02
CA VAL A 18 5.86 9.15 -7.60
C VAL A 18 4.47 9.73 -7.86
N GLU A 19 3.55 8.92 -8.41
CA GLU A 19 2.19 9.37 -8.71
C GLU A 19 1.42 9.80 -7.46
N ILE A 20 1.61 9.11 -6.33
CA ILE A 20 0.86 9.42 -5.11
C ILE A 20 1.31 10.71 -4.45
N ASP A 21 2.60 11.03 -4.56
CA ASP A 21 3.18 12.27 -4.05
C ASP A 21 2.57 13.51 -4.74
N GLU A 22 2.33 13.42 -6.05
CA GLU A 22 1.69 14.49 -6.81
C GLU A 22 0.24 14.72 -6.37
N VAL A 23 -0.52 13.66 -6.04
CA VAL A 23 -1.90 13.80 -5.55
C VAL A 23 -1.94 14.52 -4.20
N VAL A 24 -1.04 14.15 -3.29
CA VAL A 24 -0.95 14.78 -1.96
C VAL A 24 -0.52 16.25 -2.09
N ARG A 25 0.46 16.54 -2.95
CA ARG A 25 0.92 17.90 -3.21
C ARG A 25 -0.21 18.78 -3.74
N ARG A 26 -0.97 18.31 -4.75
CA ARG A 26 -2.12 19.04 -5.30
C ARG A 26 -3.21 19.32 -4.27
N ALA A 27 -3.47 18.37 -3.37
CA ALA A 27 -4.43 18.59 -2.29
C ALA A 27 -3.96 19.70 -1.34
N ASN A 28 -2.68 19.71 -0.97
CA ASN A 28 -2.12 20.72 -0.06
C ASN A 28 -2.06 22.12 -0.70
N ASP A 29 -1.72 22.21 -1.98
CA ASP A 29 -1.53 23.49 -2.69
C ASP A 29 -2.85 24.17 -3.11
N GLN A 30 -4.00 23.50 -2.94
CA GLN A 30 -5.30 24.06 -3.30
C GLN A 30 -5.72 25.16 -2.32
N SER A 31 -6.01 26.35 -2.84
CA SER A 31 -6.41 27.53 -2.08
C SER A 31 -7.90 27.57 -1.74
N ASP A 32 -8.76 27.03 -2.61
CA ASP A 32 -10.20 26.96 -2.33
C ASP A 32 -10.46 25.85 -1.29
N LEU A 33 -11.13 26.19 -0.18
CA LEU A 33 -11.31 25.26 0.94
C LEU A 33 -12.23 24.09 0.60
N ILE A 34 -13.21 24.29 -0.27
CA ILE A 34 -14.15 23.24 -0.68
C ILE A 34 -13.42 22.26 -1.60
N ASP A 35 -12.73 22.78 -2.62
CA ASP A 35 -11.94 21.96 -3.53
C ASP A 35 -10.80 21.24 -2.79
N GLN A 36 -10.16 21.92 -1.84
CA GLN A 36 -9.14 21.32 -0.98
C GLN A 36 -9.73 20.14 -0.22
N ALA A 37 -10.90 20.29 0.40
CA ALA A 37 -11.55 19.21 1.14
C ALA A 37 -11.87 18.00 0.23
N TYR A 38 -12.33 18.23 -1.01
CA TYR A 38 -12.54 17.15 -1.98
C TYR A 38 -11.23 16.46 -2.39
N LEU A 39 -10.18 17.23 -2.63
CA LEU A 39 -8.86 16.69 -3.00
C LEU A 39 -8.22 15.91 -1.84
N MET A 40 -8.40 16.33 -0.59
CA MET A 40 -7.93 15.60 0.59
C MET A 40 -8.61 14.22 0.69
N GLN A 41 -9.92 14.16 0.44
CA GLN A 41 -10.65 12.88 0.41
C GLN A 41 -10.15 11.97 -0.72
N LEU A 42 -9.95 12.53 -1.92
CA LEU A 42 -9.37 11.79 -3.04
C LEU A 42 -7.96 11.28 -2.71
N ALA A 43 -7.13 12.11 -2.06
CA ALA A 43 -5.78 11.74 -1.67
C ALA A 43 -5.78 10.59 -0.66
N VAL A 44 -6.67 10.59 0.33
CA VAL A 44 -6.87 9.47 1.26
C VAL A 44 -7.22 8.17 0.52
N ILE A 45 -8.18 8.24 -0.42
CA ILE A 45 -8.58 7.06 -1.21
C ILE A 45 -7.40 6.54 -2.03
N LYS A 46 -6.66 7.44 -2.69
CA LYS A 46 -5.51 7.09 -3.53
C LYS A 46 -4.34 6.53 -2.70
N LEU A 47 -4.05 7.09 -1.52
CA LEU A 47 -2.98 6.64 -0.64
C LEU A 47 -3.27 5.25 -0.06
N SER A 48 -4.48 5.04 0.44
CA SER A 48 -4.86 3.73 0.96
C SER A 48 -4.89 2.68 -0.15
N GLY A 49 -5.45 3.01 -1.32
CA GLY A 49 -5.42 2.13 -2.49
C GLY A 49 -4.01 1.88 -3.05
N HIS A 50 -3.08 2.83 -2.87
CA HIS A 50 -1.68 2.68 -3.25
C HIS A 50 -1.00 1.56 -2.45
N VAL A 51 -1.17 1.53 -1.13
CA VAL A 51 -0.62 0.46 -0.28
C VAL A 51 -1.14 -0.91 -0.73
N GLU A 52 -2.45 -1.07 -0.91
CA GLU A 52 -3.04 -2.34 -1.37
C GLU A 52 -2.52 -2.75 -2.74
N TYR A 53 -2.45 -1.81 -3.70
CA TYR A 53 -1.95 -2.08 -5.03
C TYR A 53 -0.50 -2.58 -4.98
N CYS A 54 0.39 -1.85 -4.30
CA CYS A 54 1.79 -2.21 -4.21
C CYS A 54 1.98 -3.57 -3.54
N VAL A 55 1.30 -3.85 -2.43
CA VAL A 55 1.34 -5.16 -1.76
C VAL A 55 0.97 -6.29 -2.73
N GLY A 56 -0.11 -6.12 -3.50
CA GLY A 56 -0.51 -7.10 -4.50
C GLY A 56 0.53 -7.30 -5.60
N ARG A 57 1.15 -6.22 -6.09
CA ARG A 57 2.23 -6.31 -7.11
C ARG A 57 3.48 -6.97 -6.56
N MET A 58 3.89 -6.66 -5.34
CA MET A 58 5.07 -7.22 -4.68
C MET A 58 4.93 -8.72 -4.46
N ILE A 59 3.78 -9.15 -3.91
CA ILE A 59 3.47 -10.57 -3.74
C ILE A 59 3.44 -11.30 -5.08
N ALA A 60 2.80 -10.72 -6.09
CA ALA A 60 2.76 -11.34 -7.42
C ALA A 60 4.16 -11.53 -8.01
N GLY A 61 5.02 -10.50 -7.94
CA GLY A 61 6.40 -10.58 -8.43
C GLY A 61 7.22 -11.61 -7.67
N TYR A 62 7.15 -11.63 -6.34
CA TYR A 62 7.85 -12.63 -5.52
C TYR A 62 7.43 -14.06 -5.86
N LEU A 63 6.11 -14.31 -5.98
CA LEU A 63 5.60 -15.62 -6.34
C LEU A 63 6.01 -16.04 -7.76
N GLU A 64 6.03 -15.11 -8.72
CA GLU A 64 6.49 -15.37 -10.09
C GLU A 64 7.96 -15.79 -10.14
N GLU A 65 8.82 -15.19 -9.30
CA GLU A 65 10.25 -15.49 -9.21
C GLU A 65 10.54 -16.79 -8.43
N HIS A 66 9.75 -17.13 -7.41
CA HIS A 66 10.09 -18.18 -6.43
C HIS A 66 9.17 -19.41 -6.43
N SER A 67 8.10 -19.43 -7.24
CA SER A 67 7.14 -20.55 -7.25
C SER A 67 7.11 -21.30 -8.58
N SER A 68 6.87 -22.61 -8.52
CA SER A 68 6.52 -23.36 -9.73
C SER A 68 5.19 -22.86 -10.33
N HIS A 69 5.03 -22.98 -11.65
CA HIS A 69 3.83 -22.53 -12.37
C HIS A 69 2.50 -23.05 -11.78
N ARG A 70 2.49 -24.25 -11.18
CA ARG A 70 1.31 -24.86 -10.57
C ARG A 70 0.92 -24.20 -9.25
N VAL A 71 1.91 -23.84 -8.44
CA VAL A 71 1.73 -23.13 -7.16
C VAL A 71 1.35 -21.67 -7.43
N LEU A 72 1.96 -21.06 -8.45
CA LEU A 72 1.71 -19.67 -8.84
C LEU A 72 0.22 -19.38 -9.11
N ALA A 73 -0.48 -20.24 -9.87
CA ALA A 73 -1.88 -20.02 -10.20
C ALA A 73 -2.82 -20.13 -8.97
N PHE A 74 -2.44 -20.89 -7.95
CA PHE A 74 -3.16 -20.94 -6.68
C PHE A 74 -2.84 -19.70 -5.83
N SER A 75 -1.56 -19.37 -5.70
CA SER A 75 -1.10 -18.25 -4.88
C SER A 75 -1.55 -16.89 -5.41
N LYS A 76 -1.60 -16.69 -6.75
CA LYS A 76 -2.18 -15.48 -7.35
C LYS A 76 -3.66 -15.30 -7.00
N ARG A 77 -4.45 -16.38 -7.04
CA ARG A 77 -5.87 -16.33 -6.64
C ARG A 77 -6.07 -16.00 -5.17
N GLN A 78 -5.12 -16.37 -4.30
CA GLN A 78 -5.15 -15.97 -2.89
C GLN A 78 -4.73 -14.51 -2.71
N ALA A 79 -3.73 -14.05 -3.46
CA ALA A 79 -3.29 -12.65 -3.43
C ALA A 79 -4.40 -11.69 -3.92
N GLU A 80 -5.16 -12.05 -4.95
CA GLU A 80 -6.31 -11.27 -5.45
C GLU A 80 -7.46 -11.15 -4.43
N ARG A 81 -7.52 -12.05 -3.43
CA ARG A 81 -8.53 -12.02 -2.37
C ARG A 81 -8.16 -11.13 -1.19
N ILE A 82 -6.95 -10.57 -1.19
CA ILE A 82 -6.52 -9.62 -0.16
C ILE A 82 -7.37 -8.36 -0.32
N THR A 83 -8.36 -8.23 0.54
CA THR A 83 -9.30 -7.12 0.58
C THR A 83 -9.43 -6.62 2.01
N ASN A 84 -9.78 -5.34 2.16
CA ASN A 84 -9.94 -4.72 3.48
C ASN A 84 -8.69 -4.91 4.33
N LEU A 85 -7.53 -4.59 3.75
CA LEU A 85 -6.24 -4.68 4.42
C LEU A 85 -6.30 -3.82 5.69
N ASN A 86 -5.65 -4.25 6.76
CA ASN A 86 -5.39 -3.44 7.96
C ASN A 86 -4.02 -3.84 8.50
N PRO A 87 -3.43 -3.12 9.48
CA PRO A 87 -2.09 -3.45 9.98
C PRO A 87 -1.95 -4.93 10.40
N ALA A 88 -2.90 -5.47 11.16
CA ALA A 88 -2.87 -6.86 11.62
C ALA A 88 -2.97 -7.89 10.47
N LYS A 89 -3.84 -7.64 9.49
CA LYS A 89 -3.96 -8.49 8.31
C LYS A 89 -2.71 -8.42 7.43
N LEU A 90 -2.08 -7.25 7.35
CA LEU A 90 -0.83 -7.09 6.62
C LEU A 90 0.30 -7.87 7.29
N GLU A 91 0.41 -7.81 8.63
CA GLU A 91 1.36 -8.62 9.40
C GLU A 91 1.13 -10.11 9.19
N GLN A 92 -0.12 -10.58 9.29
CA GLN A 92 -0.47 -11.99 9.04
C GLN A 92 -0.14 -12.42 7.62
N LEU A 93 -0.42 -11.57 6.64
CA LEU A 93 -0.13 -11.82 5.24
C LEU A 93 1.38 -11.98 5.01
N VAL A 94 2.17 -11.02 5.52
CA VAL A 94 3.64 -11.06 5.40
C VAL A 94 4.22 -12.26 6.14
N GLY A 95 3.70 -12.58 7.33
CA GLY A 95 4.10 -13.76 8.10
C GLY A 95 3.76 -15.09 7.46
N GLY A 96 2.77 -15.12 6.56
CA GLY A 96 2.49 -16.27 5.71
C GLY A 96 3.62 -16.61 4.73
N PHE A 97 4.52 -15.66 4.44
CA PHE A 97 5.71 -15.88 3.62
C PHE A 97 6.93 -16.19 4.48
N ASP A 98 7.18 -15.36 5.51
CA ASP A 98 8.33 -15.51 6.39
C ASP A 98 8.04 -14.89 7.78
N PRO A 99 8.19 -15.65 8.89
CA PRO A 99 7.99 -15.14 10.25
C PRO A 99 8.91 -13.97 10.63
N ASP A 100 10.13 -13.91 10.10
CA ASP A 100 11.07 -12.84 10.39
C ASP A 100 10.69 -11.56 9.63
N TRP A 101 10.07 -11.67 8.46
CA TRP A 101 9.50 -10.52 7.75
C TRP A 101 8.29 -9.95 8.50
N GLN A 102 7.46 -10.82 9.08
CA GLN A 102 6.38 -10.36 9.96
C GLN A 102 6.94 -9.59 11.14
N ARG A 103 8.03 -10.08 11.77
CA ARG A 103 8.68 -9.40 12.88
C ARG A 103 9.20 -8.02 12.48
N ALA A 104 9.91 -7.93 11.35
CA ALA A 104 10.40 -6.65 10.82
C ALA A 104 9.26 -5.63 10.58
N LEU A 105 8.16 -6.08 9.99
CA LEU A 105 6.97 -5.24 9.82
C LEU A 105 6.33 -4.85 11.16
N THR A 106 6.25 -5.78 12.11
CA THR A 106 5.67 -5.54 13.43
C THR A 106 6.47 -4.49 14.20
N ASP A 107 7.80 -4.58 14.17
CA ASP A 107 8.71 -3.62 14.81
C ASP A 107 8.57 -2.23 14.19
N PHE A 108 8.51 -2.15 12.86
CA PHE A 108 8.22 -0.90 12.15
C PHE A 108 6.87 -0.29 12.55
N LEU A 109 5.80 -1.11 12.60
CA LEU A 109 4.46 -0.64 12.95
C LEU A 109 4.36 -0.19 14.41
N ASN A 110 5.15 -0.79 15.30
CA ASN A 110 5.20 -0.43 16.73
C ASN A 110 6.10 0.78 17.02
N THR A 111 6.80 1.30 16.01
CA THR A 111 7.56 2.55 16.12
C THR A 111 6.62 3.74 16.00
N ASP A 112 6.76 4.71 16.91
CA ASP A 112 5.96 5.93 16.97
C ASP A 112 4.44 5.66 16.87
N GLU A 113 3.74 6.36 15.96
CA GLU A 113 2.31 6.19 15.69
C GLU A 113 2.04 5.41 14.39
N ASN A 114 3.04 4.70 13.83
CA ASN A 114 2.94 4.09 12.49
C ASN A 114 1.71 3.17 12.35
N ARG A 115 1.49 2.25 13.30
CA ARG A 115 0.32 1.37 13.31
C ARG A 115 -0.99 2.16 13.31
N GLN A 116 -1.09 3.18 14.15
CA GLN A 116 -2.28 4.01 14.26
C GLN A 116 -2.53 4.81 12.99
N SER A 117 -1.50 5.45 12.44
CA SER A 117 -1.56 6.22 11.20
C SER A 117 -1.98 5.36 10.00
N LEU A 118 -1.37 4.18 9.82
CA LEU A 118 -1.75 3.25 8.75
C LEU A 118 -3.19 2.74 8.92
N GLY A 119 -3.56 2.35 10.15
CA GLY A 119 -4.92 1.93 10.47
C GLY A 119 -5.95 3.02 10.22
N ASN A 120 -5.64 4.27 10.57
CA ASN A 120 -6.51 5.41 10.35
C ASN A 120 -6.68 5.75 8.86
N LEU A 121 -5.61 5.69 8.06
CA LEU A 121 -5.67 5.89 6.61
C LEU A 121 -6.64 4.88 5.95
N ILE A 122 -6.46 3.61 6.27
CA ILE A 122 -7.30 2.51 5.77
C ILE A 122 -8.75 2.70 6.23
N GLY A 123 -8.96 2.98 7.53
CA GLY A 123 -10.28 3.25 8.09
C GLY A 123 -10.96 4.45 7.46
N ALA A 124 -10.21 5.50 7.11
CA ALA A 124 -10.74 6.68 6.43
C ALA A 124 -11.22 6.35 5.01
N ARG A 125 -10.47 5.54 4.24
CA ARG A 125 -10.96 5.05 2.93
C ARG A 125 -12.23 4.23 3.07
N HIS A 126 -12.31 3.33 4.06
CA HIS A 126 -13.54 2.55 4.29
C HIS A 126 -14.74 3.47 4.56
N LYS A 127 -14.58 4.47 5.43
CA LYS A 127 -15.64 5.45 5.71
C LYS A 127 -16.07 6.21 4.44
N LEU A 128 -15.12 6.68 3.64
CA LEU A 128 -15.40 7.38 2.39
C LEU A 128 -16.13 6.49 1.37
N ALA A 129 -15.73 5.24 1.23
CA ALA A 129 -16.37 4.28 0.32
C ALA A 129 -17.84 3.99 0.70
N HIS A 130 -18.19 4.15 1.97
CA HIS A 130 -19.57 4.02 2.47
C HIS A 130 -20.34 5.35 2.48
N GLY A 131 -19.84 6.39 1.81
CA GLY A 131 -20.50 7.70 1.71
C GLY A 131 -20.33 8.59 2.94
N GLY A 132 -19.47 8.20 3.88
CA GLY A 132 -19.08 9.05 5.01
C GLY A 132 -18.10 10.15 4.60
N ALA A 133 -17.70 10.96 5.57
CA ALA A 133 -16.64 11.97 5.42
C ALA A 133 -15.42 11.61 6.28
N THR A 134 -14.26 12.13 5.91
CA THR A 134 -13.06 12.10 6.75
C THR A 134 -12.65 13.52 7.14
N ARG A 135 -12.06 13.68 8.32
CA ARG A 135 -11.48 14.97 8.78
C ARG A 135 -10.00 15.08 8.40
N ALA A 136 -9.63 14.58 7.22
CA ALA A 136 -8.25 14.65 6.77
C ALA A 136 -7.84 16.11 6.56
N THR A 137 -6.85 16.56 7.32
CA THR A 137 -6.18 17.85 7.17
C THR A 137 -4.81 17.65 6.52
N ALA A 138 -4.17 18.72 6.05
CA ALA A 138 -2.84 18.63 5.45
C ALA A 138 -1.79 17.92 6.37
N PRO A 139 -1.72 18.20 7.68
CA PRO A 139 -0.83 17.45 8.59
C PRO A 139 -1.15 15.95 8.67
N ILE A 140 -2.43 15.60 8.77
CA ILE A 140 -2.86 14.19 8.83
C ILE A 140 -2.52 13.49 7.50
N LEU A 141 -2.73 14.16 6.38
CA LEU A 141 -2.43 13.61 5.06
C LEU A 141 -0.92 13.41 4.87
N ALA A 142 -0.10 14.34 5.37
CA ALA A 142 1.36 14.21 5.36
C ALA A 142 1.83 13.00 6.17
N GLU A 143 1.23 12.77 7.34
CA GLU A 143 1.54 11.61 8.18
C GLU A 143 1.08 10.30 7.51
N TYR A 144 -0.13 10.26 6.95
CA TYR A 144 -0.59 9.12 6.16
C TYR A 144 0.34 8.80 5.00
N ARG A 145 0.78 9.82 4.26
CA ARG A 145 1.74 9.66 3.16
C ARG A 145 3.06 9.08 3.65
N LYS A 146 3.63 9.66 4.72
CA LYS A 146 4.91 9.21 5.30
C LYS A 146 4.83 7.72 5.65
N VAL A 147 3.83 7.33 6.42
CA VAL A 147 3.68 5.94 6.89
C VAL A 147 3.34 4.99 5.73
N ALA A 148 2.48 5.39 4.80
CA ALA A 148 2.15 4.57 3.63
C ALA A 148 3.39 4.29 2.77
N ASN A 149 4.19 5.32 2.45
CA ASN A 149 5.40 5.17 1.65
C ASN A 149 6.45 4.35 2.40
N ALA A 150 6.66 4.59 3.70
CA ALA A 150 7.59 3.81 4.51
C ALA A 150 7.16 2.33 4.60
N THR A 151 5.87 2.05 4.74
CA THR A 151 5.31 0.69 4.69
C THR A 151 5.61 0.03 3.34
N VAL A 152 5.33 0.73 2.23
CA VAL A 152 5.56 0.19 0.89
C VAL A 152 7.05 -0.08 0.65
N ASN A 153 7.94 0.84 1.06
CA ASN A 153 9.38 0.67 0.91
C ASN A 153 9.91 -0.53 1.71
N LEU A 154 9.51 -0.67 2.98
CA LEU A 154 9.89 -1.83 3.78
C LEU A 154 9.48 -3.14 3.11
N LEU A 155 8.23 -3.22 2.63
CA LEU A 155 7.74 -4.42 1.96
C LEU A 155 8.42 -4.64 0.60
N PHE A 156 8.81 -3.58 -0.09
CA PHE A 156 9.54 -3.65 -1.34
C PHE A 156 10.90 -4.32 -1.14
N ASP A 157 11.63 -3.92 -0.10
CA ASP A 157 12.93 -4.50 0.23
C ASP A 157 12.82 -5.99 0.62
N LEU A 158 11.70 -6.40 1.21
CA LEU A 158 11.43 -7.80 1.56
C LEU A 158 11.02 -8.65 0.35
N PHE A 159 10.05 -8.21 -0.43
CA PHE A 159 9.44 -9.02 -1.50
C PHE A 159 10.15 -8.91 -2.85
N LEU A 160 10.75 -7.76 -3.16
CA LEU A 160 11.38 -7.50 -4.45
C LEU A 160 12.78 -6.89 -4.28
N PRO A 161 13.68 -7.53 -3.49
CA PRO A 161 15.02 -7.01 -3.30
C PRO A 161 15.70 -6.77 -4.65
N VAL A 162 16.40 -5.64 -4.76
CA VAL A 162 17.31 -5.40 -5.88
C VAL A 162 18.50 -6.31 -5.61
N ASN A 163 18.69 -7.35 -6.43
CA ASN A 163 19.73 -8.37 -6.24
C ASN A 163 21.06 -7.76 -5.77
N SER A 164 21.61 -8.32 -4.68
CA SER A 164 23.02 -8.18 -4.27
C SER A 164 23.97 -8.82 -5.28
#